data_AF-A0A1S8LPB6-F1
#
_entry.id   AF-A0A1S8LPB6-F1
#
_cell.length_a   1.000
_cell.length_b   1.000
_cell.length_c   1.000
_cell.angle_alpha   90.00
_cell.angle_beta   90.00
_cell.angle_gamma   90.00
#
_symmetry.space_group_name_H-M   'P 1'
#
loop_
_entity.id
_entity.type
_entity.pdbx_description
1 polymer ?
#
loop_
_entity_poly.entity_id
_entity_poly.type
_entity_poly.pdbx_seq_one_letter_code
_entity_poly.pdbx_strand_id
1 'polypeptide(L)'
;MKNSKEIQKLQTTSYEEGWSCEIRVEPQNNMRVHSISTAFDIRKDDGKLYETNLLERILDRQNMNLAYKRVKSNKGSHGVDGMKVDELLQYLKQNGKILIASIFNGTYRPKAVRRVEIPKPDGGIRLLGIPTVVDRTIQQAISQVLTPIFEKNIF
;
A
#
# COMPACT_ATOMS: atom_id res chain seq x y z
N MET A 1 16.17 52.98 -17.75
CA MET A 1 16.34 53.55 -16.40
C MET A 1 15.22 52.98 -15.55
N LYS A 2 15.48 51.99 -14.67
CA LYS A 2 15.67 52.14 -13.21
C LYS A 2 14.57 53.03 -12.58
N ASN A 3 13.85 52.69 -11.52
CA ASN A 3 13.90 51.55 -10.59
C ASN A 3 12.72 51.68 -9.61
N SER A 4 12.27 50.55 -9.07
CA SER A 4 12.01 50.27 -7.64
C SER A 4 10.99 51.09 -6.81
N LYS A 5 10.10 50.33 -6.13
CA LYS A 5 9.89 50.23 -4.65
C LYS A 5 8.39 49.99 -4.36
N GLU A 6 8.03 48.80 -3.88
CA GLU A 6 7.82 48.47 -2.44
C GLU A 6 6.34 48.73 -2.10
N ILE A 7 5.54 47.76 -1.64
CA ILE A 7 5.46 47.38 -0.24
C ILE A 7 4.81 45.99 -0.13
N GLN A 8 5.47 45.17 0.68
CA GLN A 8 5.05 43.88 1.20
C GLN A 8 3.69 44.01 1.91
N LYS A 9 2.69 43.20 1.52
CA LYS A 9 1.59 42.88 2.42
C LYS A 9 1.90 41.54 3.07
N LEU A 10 2.54 41.65 4.23
CA LEU A 10 2.72 40.58 5.20
C LEU A 10 1.37 39.96 5.51
N GLN A 11 1.21 38.65 5.27
CA GLN A 11 0.30 37.85 6.07
C GLN A 11 1.15 37.03 7.02
N THR A 12 1.37 37.63 8.19
CA THR A 12 1.81 36.94 9.40
C THR A 12 0.66 36.07 9.85
N THR A 13 0.75 34.75 9.67
CA THR A 13 -0.04 33.81 10.48
C THR A 13 0.90 33.31 11.57
N SER A 14 0.79 33.96 12.73
CA SER A 14 1.31 33.47 14.00
C SER A 14 0.53 32.22 14.38
N TYR A 15 1.21 31.07 14.42
CA TYR A 15 0.71 29.89 15.12
C TYR A 15 1.43 29.80 16.45
N GLU A 16 0.96 30.59 17.41
CA GLU A 16 1.22 30.39 18.82
C GLU A 16 -0.17 30.24 19.46
N GLU A 17 -0.56 28.99 19.72
CA GLU A 17 -1.25 28.56 20.93
C GLU A 17 -1.51 27.05 20.83
N GLY A 18 -0.97 26.31 21.81
CA GLY A 18 -0.75 24.89 21.74
C GLY A 18 -2.01 24.03 21.85
N TRP A 19 -1.96 22.89 21.17
CA TRP A 19 -2.76 21.71 21.52
C TRP A 19 -1.84 20.55 21.83
N SER A 20 -1.55 20.38 23.12
CA SER A 20 -1.20 19.08 23.68
C SER A 20 -2.49 18.27 23.80
N CYS A 21 -2.79 17.41 22.82
CA CYS A 21 -3.80 16.37 23.02
C CYS A 21 -3.13 15.16 23.70
N GLU A 22 -3.08 15.18 25.03
CA GLU A 22 -2.98 13.94 25.80
C GLU A 22 -4.33 13.22 25.75
N ILE A 23 -4.48 12.30 24.79
CA ILE A 23 -5.58 11.33 24.84
C ILE A 23 -5.15 10.23 25.82
N ARG A 24 -5.37 10.47 27.11
CA ARG A 24 -5.36 9.42 28.13
C ARG A 24 -6.63 8.61 27.99
N VAL A 25 -6.56 7.48 27.27
CA VAL A 25 -7.59 6.45 27.29
C VAL A 25 -7.41 5.59 28.54
N GLU A 26 -8.28 5.76 29.52
CA GLU A 26 -8.44 4.82 30.64
C GLU A 26 -9.00 3.49 30.09
N PRO A 27 -8.34 2.34 30.26
CA PRO A 27 -8.90 1.06 29.83
C PRO A 27 -9.85 0.56 30.92
N GLN A 28 -11.16 0.77 30.73
CA GLN A 28 -12.16 0.06 31.54
C GLN A 28 -12.37 -1.35 30.98
N ASN A 29 -12.06 -2.33 31.83
CA ASN A 29 -12.33 -3.77 31.73
C ASN A 29 -11.62 -4.56 30.61
N ASN A 30 -10.69 -5.41 31.06
CA ASN A 30 -10.04 -6.48 30.32
C ASN A 30 -11.01 -7.65 30.06
N MET A 31 -11.92 -7.48 29.10
CA MET A 31 -12.66 -8.61 28.54
C MET A 31 -11.69 -9.40 27.65
N ARG A 32 -11.24 -10.56 28.16
CA ARG A 32 -10.52 -11.60 27.42
C ARG A 32 -11.08 -11.72 26.00
N VAL A 33 -10.28 -11.36 25.00
CA VAL A 33 -10.56 -11.74 23.62
C VAL A 33 -10.45 -13.26 23.56
N HIS A 34 -11.58 -13.94 23.42
CA HIS A 34 -11.58 -15.34 23.05
C HIS A 34 -10.86 -15.45 21.70
N SER A 35 -9.72 -16.15 21.69
CA SER A 35 -9.10 -16.59 20.45
C SER A 35 -10.19 -17.29 19.64
N ILE A 36 -10.48 -16.82 18.43
CA ILE A 36 -11.41 -17.48 17.52
C ILE A 36 -10.72 -18.74 16.94
N SER A 37 -10.34 -19.65 17.82
CA SER A 37 -10.23 -21.06 17.49
C SER A 37 -11.59 -21.67 17.79
N THR A 38 -12.13 -22.37 16.80
CA THR A 38 -13.33 -23.22 16.90
C THR A 38 -14.65 -22.54 16.53
N ALA A 39 -14.84 -22.29 15.24
CA ALA A 39 -16.13 -22.49 14.55
C ALA A 39 -15.91 -22.60 13.03
N PHE A 40 -15.06 -23.54 12.60
CA PHE A 40 -15.19 -24.10 11.25
C PHE A 40 -16.14 -25.29 11.39
N ASP A 41 -17.44 -25.02 11.20
CA ASP A 41 -18.38 -26.09 10.92
C ASP A 41 -17.97 -26.70 9.58
N ILE A 42 -17.47 -27.93 9.63
CA ILE A 42 -17.16 -28.76 8.46
C ILE A 42 -18.48 -29.09 7.78
N ARG A 43 -18.96 -28.17 6.93
CA ARG A 43 -19.87 -28.52 5.85
C ARG A 43 -19.00 -29.02 4.71
N LYS A 44 -19.17 -30.30 4.35
CA LYS A 44 -18.61 -30.87 3.13
C LYS A 44 -19.22 -30.12 1.95
N ASP A 45 -18.48 -29.14 1.46
CA ASP A 45 -18.71 -28.44 0.21
C ASP A 45 -17.40 -28.54 -0.59
N ASP A 46 -17.48 -28.41 -1.90
CA ASP A 46 -16.53 -28.88 -2.91
C ASP A 46 -15.20 -28.08 -2.96
N GLY A 47 -14.83 -27.44 -1.83
CA GLY A 47 -13.75 -26.47 -1.62
C GLY A 47 -12.33 -27.00 -1.68
N LYS A 48 -12.08 -28.13 -2.35
CA LYS A 48 -10.74 -28.76 -2.41
C LYS A 48 -9.76 -28.06 -3.37
N LEU A 49 -10.17 -26.98 -4.04
CA LEU A 49 -9.43 -26.43 -5.18
C LEU A 49 -8.70 -25.10 -4.90
N TYR A 50 -8.92 -24.46 -3.75
CA TYR A 50 -8.45 -23.08 -3.52
C TYR A 50 -7.45 -22.87 -2.36
N GLU A 51 -7.12 -23.86 -1.53
CA GLU A 51 -6.55 -23.53 -0.21
C GLU A 51 -5.05 -23.76 0.03
N THR A 52 -4.29 -24.47 -0.80
CA THR A 52 -2.92 -24.87 -0.38
C THR A 52 -1.76 -24.19 -1.09
N ASN A 53 -2.00 -23.22 -2.00
CA ASN A 53 -0.86 -22.64 -2.74
C ASN A 53 -1.03 -21.19 -3.24
N LEU A 54 -1.95 -20.40 -2.69
CA LEU A 54 -2.19 -19.04 -3.20
C LEU A 54 -0.98 -18.14 -3.05
N LEU A 55 -0.30 -18.20 -1.90
CA LEU A 55 0.85 -17.35 -1.62
C LEU A 55 2.03 -17.70 -2.54
N GLU A 56 2.26 -18.98 -2.78
CA GLU A 56 3.25 -19.51 -3.69
C GLU A 56 2.96 -19.09 -5.13
N ARG A 57 1.69 -19.15 -5.58
CA ARG A 57 1.28 -18.64 -6.89
C ARG A 57 1.50 -17.14 -7.02
N ILE A 58 1.22 -16.37 -5.96
CA ILE A 58 1.45 -14.92 -5.93
C ILE A 58 2.94 -14.62 -6.06
N LEU A 59 3.78 -15.35 -5.31
CA LEU A 59 5.23 -15.16 -5.26
C LEU A 59 5.99 -15.93 -6.35
N ASP A 60 5.28 -16.64 -7.23
CA ASP A 60 5.87 -17.35 -8.36
C ASP A 60 6.68 -16.37 -9.22
N ARG A 61 7.84 -16.84 -9.69
CA ARG A 61 8.79 -16.02 -10.45
C ARG A 61 8.15 -15.43 -11.71
N GLN A 62 7.31 -16.19 -12.41
CA GLN A 62 6.65 -15.70 -13.62
C GLN A 62 5.61 -14.65 -13.28
N ASN A 63 4.79 -14.88 -12.24
CA ASN A 63 3.80 -13.92 -11.77
C ASN A 63 4.46 -12.60 -11.33
N MET A 64 5.50 -12.68 -10.49
CA MET A 64 6.25 -11.51 -10.03
C MET A 64 6.90 -10.73 -11.18
N ASN A 65 7.39 -11.42 -12.21
CA ASN A 65 7.90 -10.77 -13.43
C ASN A 65 6.80 -10.04 -14.21
N LEU A 66 5.61 -10.63 -14.33
CA LEU A 66 4.46 -9.98 -14.95
C LEU A 66 4.03 -8.76 -14.15
N ALA A 67 3.99 -8.86 -12.82
CA ALA A 67 3.70 -7.75 -11.93
C ALA A 67 4.70 -6.60 -12.10
N TYR A 68 6.01 -6.90 -12.10
CA TYR A 68 7.07 -5.92 -12.37
C TYR A 68 6.85 -5.22 -13.72
N LYS A 69 6.61 -5.97 -14.80
CA LYS A 69 6.38 -5.41 -16.14
C LYS A 69 5.17 -4.48 -16.16
N ARG A 70 4.07 -4.86 -15.52
CA ARG A 70 2.86 -4.00 -15.41
C ARG A 70 3.12 -2.74 -14.60
N VAL A 71 3.80 -2.82 -13.47
CA VAL A 71 4.15 -1.63 -12.69
C VAL A 71 5.06 -0.71 -13.49
N LYS A 72 6.01 -1.28 -14.25
CA LYS A 72 6.88 -0.52 -15.14
C LYS A 72 6.11 0.18 -16.26
N SER A 73 5.15 -0.49 -16.90
CA SER A 73 4.33 0.11 -17.96
C SER A 73 3.36 1.17 -17.44
N ASN A 74 2.81 0.97 -16.24
CA ASN A 74 1.90 1.92 -15.59
C ASN A 74 2.60 3.21 -15.16
N LYS A 75 3.94 3.20 -15.10
CA LYS A 75 4.76 4.32 -14.61
C LYS A 75 4.26 4.75 -13.21
N GLY A 76 4.06 6.04 -13.01
CA GLY A 76 3.57 6.60 -11.76
C GLY A 76 4.69 7.06 -10.83
N SER A 77 4.31 7.93 -9.90
CA SER A 77 5.24 8.57 -8.98
C SER A 77 5.77 7.61 -7.92
N HIS A 78 6.83 8.03 -7.23
CA HIS A 78 7.41 7.29 -6.12
C HIS A 78 6.50 7.34 -4.88
N GLY A 79 6.67 6.36 -4.00
CA GLY A 79 6.06 6.35 -2.67
C GLY A 79 6.83 7.23 -1.69
N VAL A 80 6.65 6.93 -0.39
CA VAL A 80 7.31 7.67 0.71
C VAL A 80 8.83 7.51 0.73
N ASP A 81 9.35 6.46 0.10
CA ASP A 81 10.78 6.13 0.05
C ASP A 81 11.53 6.75 -1.13
N GLY A 82 10.85 7.51 -2.00
CA GLY A 82 11.48 8.23 -3.11
C GLY A 82 11.93 7.36 -4.29
N MET A 83 11.87 6.03 -4.17
CA MET A 83 12.35 5.12 -5.21
C MET A 83 11.52 5.25 -6.50
N LYS A 84 12.21 5.48 -7.62
CA LYS A 84 11.61 5.55 -8.95
C LYS A 84 11.42 4.15 -9.53
N VAL A 85 10.51 4.07 -10.50
CA VAL A 85 10.20 2.82 -11.21
C VAL A 85 11.42 2.25 -11.93
N ASP A 86 12.32 3.10 -12.42
CA ASP A 86 13.54 2.67 -13.13
C ASP A 86 14.57 2.00 -12.19
N GLU A 87 14.55 2.35 -10.90
CA GLU A 87 15.45 1.79 -9.89
C GLU A 87 14.96 0.42 -9.37
N LEU A 88 13.67 0.11 -9.58
CA LEU A 88 13.02 -1.09 -9.07
C LEU A 88 13.73 -2.38 -9.48
N LEU A 89 14.17 -2.48 -10.74
CA LEU A 89 14.83 -3.70 -11.23
C LEU A 89 16.11 -4.00 -10.46
N GLN A 90 16.90 -2.96 -10.21
CA GLN A 90 18.16 -3.09 -9.48
C GLN A 90 17.88 -3.46 -8.02
N TYR A 91 16.89 -2.82 -7.40
CA TYR A 91 16.45 -3.14 -6.05
C TYR A 91 16.00 -4.61 -5.93
N LEU A 92 15.18 -5.10 -6.86
CA LEU A 92 14.68 -6.48 -6.85
C LEU A 92 15.80 -7.51 -7.10
N LYS A 93 16.81 -7.19 -7.91
CA LYS A 93 17.98 -8.06 -8.08
C LYS A 93 18.77 -8.22 -6.77
N GLN A 94 18.91 -7.14 -6.01
CA GLN A 94 19.68 -7.13 -4.76
C GLN A 94 18.88 -7.72 -3.59
N ASN A 95 17.60 -7.35 -3.47
CA ASN A 95 16.79 -7.60 -2.28
C ASN A 95 15.65 -8.61 -2.50
N GLY A 96 15.40 -9.03 -3.74
CA GLY A 96 14.20 -9.82 -4.10
C GLY A 96 14.09 -11.15 -3.36
N LYS A 97 15.21 -11.85 -3.13
CA LYS A 97 15.21 -13.10 -2.34
C LYS A 97 14.79 -12.87 -0.89
N ILE A 98 15.34 -11.82 -0.27
CA ILE A 98 15.03 -11.42 1.11
C ILE A 98 13.58 -10.97 1.21
N LEU A 99 13.12 -10.19 0.23
CA LEU A 99 11.74 -9.73 0.12
C LEU A 99 10.78 -10.92 0.08
N ILE A 100 10.97 -11.85 -0.85
CA ILE A 100 10.13 -13.05 -0.99
C ILE A 100 10.13 -13.87 0.31
N ALA A 101 11.29 -14.12 0.90
CA ALA A 101 11.40 -14.84 2.18
C ALA A 101 10.64 -14.12 3.31
N SER A 102 10.73 -12.79 3.40
CA SER A 102 10.00 -12.02 4.41
C SER A 102 8.49 -12.09 4.23
N ILE A 103 8.00 -12.15 2.99
CA ILE A 103 6.56 -12.30 2.71
C ILE A 103 6.11 -13.71 3.10
N PHE A 104 6.86 -14.74 2.70
CA PHE A 104 6.57 -16.13 3.08
C PHE A 104 6.53 -16.33 4.59
N ASN A 105 7.47 -15.73 5.32
CA ASN A 105 7.54 -15.84 6.77
C ASN A 105 6.56 -14.90 7.51
N GLY A 106 5.73 -14.12 6.80
CA GLY A 106 4.79 -13.17 7.40
C GLY A 106 5.45 -11.97 8.11
N THR A 107 6.75 -11.76 7.93
CA THR A 107 7.51 -10.66 8.56
C THR A 107 7.54 -9.40 7.70
N TYR A 108 7.16 -9.49 6.42
CA TYR A 108 7.03 -8.32 5.55
C TYR A 108 6.04 -7.31 6.13
N ARG A 109 6.43 -6.03 6.15
CA ARG A 109 5.57 -4.90 6.54
C ARG A 109 5.57 -3.88 5.40
N PRO A 110 4.43 -3.71 4.71
CA PRO A 110 4.29 -2.69 3.67
C PRO A 110 4.60 -1.30 4.22
N LYS A 111 5.15 -0.42 3.38
CA LYS A 111 5.43 0.96 3.79
C LYS A 111 4.15 1.80 3.74
N ALA A 112 4.16 2.90 4.48
CA ALA A 112 3.07 3.88 4.42
C ALA A 112 2.89 4.44 3.00
N VAL A 113 1.65 4.77 2.63
CA VAL A 113 1.34 5.39 1.33
C VAL A 113 1.64 6.88 1.38
N ARG A 114 2.20 7.43 0.29
CA ARG A 114 2.47 8.87 0.17
C ARG A 114 1.20 9.60 -0.22
N ARG A 115 0.82 10.64 0.54
CA ARG A 115 -0.33 11.48 0.21
C ARG A 115 0.04 12.50 -0.87
N VAL A 116 -0.81 12.62 -1.88
CA VAL A 116 -0.71 13.63 -2.95
C VAL A 116 -2.06 14.26 -3.17
N GLU A 117 -2.08 15.57 -3.25
CA GLU A 117 -3.27 16.36 -3.56
C GLU A 117 -3.35 16.56 -5.07
N ILE A 118 -4.50 16.21 -5.66
CA ILE A 118 -4.79 16.46 -7.07
C ILE A 118 -6.07 17.28 -7.18
N PRO A 119 -6.08 18.41 -7.90
CA PRO A 119 -7.30 19.17 -8.11
C PRO A 119 -8.32 18.37 -8.92
N LYS A 120 -9.59 18.42 -8.52
CA LYS A 120 -10.70 17.86 -9.31
C LYS A 120 -11.11 18.87 -10.40
N PRO A 121 -11.65 18.40 -11.55
CA PRO A 121 -12.15 19.28 -12.61
C PRO A 121 -13.24 20.25 -12.12
N ASP A 122 -14.14 19.78 -11.26
CA ASP A 122 -15.32 20.52 -10.80
C ASP A 122 -15.07 21.35 -9.51
N GLY A 123 -13.80 21.50 -9.12
CA GLY A 123 -13.40 22.13 -7.87
C GLY A 123 -13.20 21.13 -6.71
N GLY A 124 -12.35 21.53 -5.76
CA GLY A 124 -11.94 20.69 -4.63
C GLY A 124 -10.72 19.80 -4.91
N ILE A 125 -10.32 19.03 -3.90
CA ILE A 125 -9.08 18.24 -3.89
C ILE A 125 -9.41 16.75 -3.80
N ARG A 126 -8.73 15.93 -4.59
CA ARG A 126 -8.65 14.47 -4.45
C ARG A 126 -7.33 14.12 -3.78
N LEU A 127 -7.42 13.50 -2.61
CA LEU A 127 -6.27 12.91 -1.94
C LEU A 127 -5.98 11.53 -2.55
N LEU A 128 -4.80 11.37 -3.14
CA LEU A 128 -4.28 10.08 -3.57
C LEU A 128 -3.31 9.51 -2.54
N GLY A 129 -3.38 8.21 -2.32
CA GLY A 129 -2.35 7.43 -1.63
C GLY A 129 -1.50 6.70 -2.67
N ILE A 130 -0.21 7.01 -2.74
CA ILE A 130 0.74 6.39 -3.66
C ILE A 130 1.64 5.43 -2.87
N PRO A 131 1.49 4.10 -3.00
CA PRO A 131 2.38 3.12 -2.38
C PRO A 131 3.78 3.19 -2.98
N THR A 132 4.75 2.60 -2.29
CA THR A 132 6.10 2.42 -2.85
C THR A 132 6.08 1.50 -4.07
N VAL A 133 7.09 1.60 -4.93
CA VAL A 133 7.10 0.82 -6.18
C VAL A 133 7.18 -0.69 -5.89
N VAL A 134 7.88 -1.06 -4.81
CA VAL A 134 7.94 -2.44 -4.32
C VAL A 134 6.55 -2.92 -3.88
N ASP A 135 5.86 -2.13 -3.04
CA ASP A 135 4.50 -2.46 -2.59
C ASP A 135 3.52 -2.59 -3.76
N ARG A 136 3.61 -1.69 -4.76
CA ARG A 136 2.76 -1.78 -5.97
C ARG A 136 3.02 -3.07 -6.75
N THR A 137 4.25 -3.55 -6.78
CA THR A 137 4.60 -4.81 -7.46
C THR A 137 3.97 -6.00 -6.73
N ILE A 138 4.04 -6.03 -5.41
CA ILE A 138 3.43 -7.08 -4.59
C ILE A 138 1.90 -7.03 -4.74
N GLN A 139 1.29 -5.85 -4.63
CA GLN A 139 -0.16 -5.67 -4.82
C GLN A 139 -0.61 -6.12 -6.22
N GLN A 140 0.18 -5.80 -7.26
CA GLN A 140 -0.10 -6.23 -8.62
C GLN A 140 -0.01 -7.75 -8.78
N ALA A 141 0.95 -8.40 -8.12
CA ALA A 141 1.11 -9.85 -8.10
C ALA A 141 -0.07 -10.54 -7.39
N ILE A 142 -0.52 -9.97 -6.26
CA ILE A 142 -1.72 -10.42 -5.54
C ILE A 142 -2.95 -10.31 -6.45
N SER A 143 -3.16 -9.15 -7.06
CA SER A 143 -4.30 -8.92 -7.97
C SER A 143 -4.30 -9.90 -9.14
N GLN A 144 -3.14 -10.18 -9.76
CA GLN A 144 -3.04 -11.14 -10.87
C GLN A 144 -3.58 -12.53 -10.54
N VAL A 145 -3.37 -13.01 -9.30
CA VAL A 145 -3.82 -14.32 -8.85
C VAL A 145 -5.26 -14.29 -8.37
N LEU A 146 -5.66 -13.24 -7.65
CA LEU A 146 -6.99 -13.15 -7.04
C LEU A 146 -8.09 -12.72 -8.02
N THR A 147 -7.81 -11.80 -8.93
CA THR A 147 -8.79 -11.31 -9.91
C THR A 147 -9.54 -12.43 -10.65
N PRO A 148 -8.87 -13.44 -11.27
CA PRO A 148 -9.59 -14.51 -11.98
C PRO A 148 -10.42 -15.43 -11.06
N ILE A 149 -10.14 -15.44 -9.75
CA ILE A 149 -10.92 -16.21 -8.77
C ILE A 149 -12.24 -15.48 -8.48
N PHE A 150 -12.18 -14.16 -8.31
CA PHE A 150 -13.36 -13.35 -7.99
C PHE A 150 -14.22 -13.01 -9.21
N GLU A 151 -13.61 -12.82 -10.38
CA GLU A 151 -14.35 -12.47 -11.61
C GLU A 151 -15.08 -13.66 -12.23
N LYS A 152 -14.64 -14.90 -11.96
CA LYS A 152 -15.29 -16.11 -12.49
C LYS A 152 -16.72 -16.31 -11.97
N ASN A 153 -17.08 -15.69 -10.85
CA ASN A 153 -18.40 -15.82 -10.22
C ASN A 153 -19.39 -14.73 -10.68
N ILE A 154 -19.05 -13.93 -11.70
CA ILE A 154 -19.84 -12.77 -12.14
C ILE A 154 -20.74 -13.08 -13.37
N PHE A 155 -20.65 -14.28 -13.97
CA PHE A 155 -21.47 -14.69 -15.12
C PHE A 155 -22.15 -16.04 -14.90
#